data_AF-A0A4P6TG76-F1
#
_entry.id   AF-A0A4P6TG76-F1
#
_cell.length_a   1.000
_cell.length_b   1.000
_cell.length_c   1.000
_cell.angle_alpha   90.00
_cell.angle_beta   90.00
_cell.angle_gamma   90.00
#
_symmetry.space_group_name_H-M   'P 1'
#
loop_
_entity.id
_entity.type
_entity.pdbx_description
1 polymer ?
#
loop_
_entity_poly.entity_id
_entity_poly.type
_entity_poly.pdbx_seq_one_letter_code
_entity_poly.pdbx_strand_id
1 'polypeptide(L)'
;MSDLHNPNSAQRLKRLNHRQRKKMRVGEYRELGFHLIATIAAGVDADALLDDWLNCIDEAAISFGGHFDGNERLEGVVFPVGEVAITEEIRAKLVAWLQARSEVSNVEAGELIDLWHTV
;
A
#
# COMPACT_ATOMS: atom_id res chain seq x y z
N MET A 1 24.25 13.35 -8.93
CA MET A 1 23.10 14.10 -9.47
C MET A 1 22.22 13.08 -10.16
N SER A 2 21.31 12.47 -9.40
CA SER A 2 20.37 11.49 -9.91
C SER A 2 19.45 12.18 -10.91
N ASP A 3 19.50 11.75 -12.16
CA ASP A 3 18.54 12.16 -13.18
C ASP A 3 17.14 11.81 -12.68
N LEU A 4 16.39 12.83 -12.24
CA LEU A 4 14.97 12.77 -11.94
C LEU A 4 14.19 12.53 -13.24
N HIS A 5 14.39 11.36 -13.85
CA HIS A 5 13.69 10.96 -15.05
C HIS A 5 12.34 10.38 -14.64
N ASN A 6 11.30 11.20 -14.59
CA ASN A 6 9.94 10.74 -14.37
C ASN A 6 9.55 9.70 -15.45
N PRO A 7 9.44 8.41 -15.10
CA PRO A 7 9.16 7.35 -16.07
C PRO A 7 7.73 7.43 -16.63
N ASN A 8 6.86 8.17 -15.94
CA ASN A 8 5.49 8.49 -16.32
C ASN A 8 5.36 9.83 -17.06
N SER A 9 6.46 10.45 -17.51
CA SER A 9 6.38 11.69 -18.29
C SER A 9 5.62 11.51 -19.62
N ALA A 10 4.77 12.49 -19.96
CA ALA A 10 3.92 12.41 -21.15
C ALA A 10 4.72 12.19 -22.46
N GLN A 11 5.91 12.78 -22.57
CA GLN A 11 6.78 12.60 -23.74
C GLN A 11 7.32 11.18 -23.86
N ARG A 12 7.66 10.54 -22.72
CA ARG A 12 8.09 9.13 -22.70
C ARG A 12 6.94 8.21 -23.04
N LEU A 13 5.77 8.38 -22.41
CA LEU A 13 4.60 7.53 -22.66
C LEU A 13 4.17 7.55 -24.13
N LYS A 14 4.25 8.70 -24.80
CA LYS A 14 3.99 8.83 -26.25
C LYS A 14 4.93 8.02 -27.14
N ARG A 15 6.17 7.76 -26.69
CA ARG A 15 7.18 6.99 -27.44
C ARG A 15 7.07 5.48 -27.18
N LEU A 16 6.30 5.07 -26.18
CA LEU A 16 6.15 3.68 -25.79
C LEU A 16 4.86 3.10 -26.36
N ASN A 17 4.97 1.92 -26.97
CA ASN A 17 3.79 1.16 -27.34
C ASN A 17 3.14 0.49 -26.11
N HIS A 18 1.93 -0.04 -26.28
CA HIS A 18 1.15 -0.67 -25.22
C HIS A 18 1.90 -1.79 -24.49
N ARG A 19 2.59 -2.67 -25.23
CA ARG A 19 3.39 -3.75 -24.64
C ARG A 19 4.55 -3.22 -23.79
N GLN A 20 5.21 -2.15 -24.23
CA GLN A 20 6.31 -1.52 -23.49
C GLN A 20 5.82 -0.82 -22.21
N ARG A 21 4.68 -0.12 -22.26
CA ARG A 21 4.08 0.50 -21.07
C ARG A 21 3.72 -0.55 -20.02
N LYS A 22 3.12 -1.67 -20.44
CA LYS A 22 2.84 -2.81 -19.56
C LYS A 22 4.10 -3.42 -18.97
N LYS A 23 5.13 -3.67 -19.80
CA LYS A 23 6.40 -4.26 -19.35
C LYS A 23 7.12 -3.38 -18.31
N MET A 24 7.06 -2.06 -18.47
CA MET A 24 7.74 -1.13 -17.57
C MET A 24 6.86 -0.60 -16.43
N ARG A 25 5.60 -1.03 -16.34
CA ARG A 25 4.64 -0.59 -15.31
C ARG A 25 4.47 0.93 -15.25
N VAL A 26 4.30 1.56 -16.40
CA VAL A 26 4.12 3.02 -16.54
C VAL A 26 2.80 3.38 -17.21
N GLY A 27 2.34 4.62 -17.00
CA GLY A 27 1.08 5.11 -17.55
C GLY A 27 -0.12 4.40 -16.91
N GLU A 28 -0.93 3.75 -17.74
CA GLU A 28 -2.12 2.99 -17.34
C GLU A 28 -1.80 1.71 -16.53
N TYR A 29 -0.53 1.29 -16.50
CA TYR A 29 -0.07 0.09 -15.78
C TYR A 29 0.66 0.40 -14.47
N ARG A 30 0.54 1.64 -13.99
CA ARG A 30 1.13 2.04 -12.72
C ARG A 30 0.36 1.39 -11.58
N GLU A 31 1.10 0.81 -10.64
CA GLU A 31 0.55 0.25 -9.41
C GLU A 31 0.89 1.22 -8.28
N LEU A 32 -0.15 1.88 -7.76
CA LEU A 32 -0.04 2.75 -6.60
C LEU A 32 -0.22 1.93 -5.33
N GLY A 33 0.58 2.20 -4.32
CA GLY A 33 0.43 1.64 -2.98
C GLY A 33 0.91 2.62 -1.93
N PHE A 34 0.80 2.25 -0.67
CA PHE A 34 1.28 3.09 0.42
C PHE A 34 1.87 2.24 1.53
N HIS A 35 2.81 2.84 2.26
CA HIS A 35 3.37 2.25 3.47
C HIS A 35 2.43 2.45 4.65
N LEU A 36 2.29 1.42 5.46
CA LEU A 36 1.45 1.41 6.64
C LEU A 36 2.24 0.83 7.80
N ILE A 37 2.24 1.54 8.92
CA ILE A 37 2.82 1.11 10.19
C ILE A 37 1.73 1.27 11.24
N ALA A 38 1.41 0.18 11.94
CA ALA A 38 0.51 0.19 13.09
C ALA A 38 1.28 -0.27 14.33
N THR A 39 1.16 0.50 15.40
CA THR A 39 1.70 0.17 16.71
C THR A 39 0.58 -0.38 17.58
N ILE A 40 0.71 -1.63 17.99
CA ILE A 40 -0.27 -2.36 18.80
C ILE A 40 0.02 -2.09 20.27
N ALA A 41 -1.03 -1.93 21.07
CA ALA A 41 -0.91 -1.71 22.51
C ALA A 41 -0.42 -2.98 23.22
N ALA A 42 0.37 -2.82 24.28
CA ALA A 42 0.85 -3.95 25.06
C ALA A 42 -0.30 -4.70 25.77
N GLY A 43 -0.23 -6.03 25.77
CA GLY A 43 -1.18 -6.89 26.50
C GLY A 43 -2.49 -7.17 25.75
N VAL A 44 -2.56 -6.87 24.46
CA VAL A 44 -3.68 -7.24 23.58
C VAL A 44 -3.33 -8.47 22.74
N ASP A 45 -4.35 -9.11 22.18
CA ASP A 45 -4.18 -10.25 21.28
C ASP A 45 -3.79 -9.75 19.88
N ALA A 46 -2.49 -9.65 19.66
CA ALA A 46 -1.92 -9.08 18.45
C ALA A 46 -2.10 -10.02 17.23
N ASP A 47 -2.19 -11.33 17.45
CA ASP A 47 -2.47 -12.32 16.41
C ASP A 47 -3.93 -12.20 15.93
N ALA A 48 -4.89 -12.07 16.85
CA ALA A 48 -6.29 -11.86 16.49
C ALA A 48 -6.49 -10.54 15.71
N LEU A 49 -5.78 -9.48 16.09
CA LEU A 49 -5.80 -8.22 15.33
C LEU A 49 -5.23 -8.39 13.92
N LEU A 50 -4.14 -9.17 13.76
CA LEU A 50 -3.57 -9.45 12.45
C LEU A 50 -4.55 -10.22 11.56
N ASP A 51 -5.20 -11.25 12.09
CA ASP A 51 -6.19 -12.03 11.34
C ASP A 51 -7.36 -11.15 10.87
N ASP A 52 -7.90 -10.30 11.74
CA ASP A 52 -8.96 -9.35 11.38
C ASP A 52 -8.48 -8.31 10.35
N TRP A 53 -7.22 -7.88 10.44
CA TRP A 53 -6.61 -6.98 9.46
C TRP A 53 -6.51 -7.65 8.09
N LEU A 54 -6.02 -8.89 8.03
CA LEU A 54 -5.92 -9.65 6.78
C LEU A 54 -7.29 -9.90 6.15
N ASN A 55 -8.30 -10.20 6.96
CA ASN A 55 -9.69 -10.32 6.49
C ASN A 55 -10.19 -8.99 5.89
N CYS A 56 -9.89 -7.85 6.52
CA CYS A 56 -10.25 -6.53 5.98
C CYS A 56 -9.58 -6.25 4.62
N ILE A 57 -8.31 -6.64 4.47
CA ILE A 57 -7.55 -6.54 3.22
C ILE A 57 -8.16 -7.42 2.12
N ASP A 58 -8.52 -8.67 2.46
CA ASP A 58 -9.13 -9.61 1.53
C ASP A 58 -10.53 -9.16 1.08
N GLU A 59 -11.35 -8.63 2.00
CA GLU A 59 -12.66 -8.04 1.67
C GLU A 59 -12.56 -6.83 0.74
N ALA A 60 -11.50 -6.04 0.90
CA ALA A 60 -11.19 -4.93 0.01
C ALA A 60 -10.58 -5.37 -1.33
N ALA A 61 -10.37 -6.68 -1.54
CA ALA A 61 -9.80 -7.28 -2.75
C ALA A 61 -8.44 -6.67 -3.14
N ILE A 62 -7.64 -6.35 -2.13
CA ILE A 62 -6.29 -5.79 -2.24
C ILE A 62 -5.31 -6.73 -1.53
N SER A 63 -4.02 -6.40 -1.52
CA SER A 63 -3.05 -7.19 -0.79
C SER A 63 -2.18 -6.32 0.11
N PHE A 64 -1.72 -6.94 1.19
CA PHE A 64 -0.81 -6.36 2.14
C PHE A 64 0.41 -7.27 2.26
N GLY A 65 1.59 -6.68 2.06
CA GLY A 65 2.87 -7.36 2.23
C GLY A 65 3.68 -6.64 3.28
N GLY A 66 4.06 -7.33 4.34
CA GLY A 66 4.72 -6.70 5.47
C GLY A 66 5.42 -7.67 6.39
N HIS A 67 5.91 -7.10 7.49
CA HIS A 67 6.46 -7.79 8.62
C HIS A 67 5.58 -7.51 9.85
N PHE A 68 5.35 -8.56 10.61
CA PHE A 68 4.71 -8.49 11.91
C PHE A 68 5.65 -9.14 12.94
N ASP A 69 5.94 -8.42 14.02
CA ASP A 69 6.84 -8.90 15.07
C ASP A 69 6.17 -9.84 16.08
N GLY A 70 4.85 -10.05 15.94
CA GLY A 70 4.05 -10.89 16.84
C GLY A 70 3.58 -10.18 18.10
N ASN A 71 3.88 -8.89 18.28
CA ASN A 71 3.71 -8.24 19.58
C ASN A 71 3.18 -6.81 19.46
N GLU A 72 3.99 -5.89 18.95
CA GLU A 72 3.73 -4.45 19.09
C GLU A 72 3.77 -3.71 17.75
N ARG A 73 4.29 -4.33 16.68
CA ARG A 73 4.52 -3.62 15.43
C ARG A 73 4.12 -4.44 14.21
N LEU A 74 3.15 -3.88 13.48
CA LEU A 74 2.77 -4.30 12.14
C LEU A 74 3.26 -3.25 11.15
N GLU A 75 4.13 -3.63 10.22
CA GLU A 75 4.67 -2.73 9.21
C GLU A 75 4.60 -3.38 7.84
N GLY A 76 4.12 -2.66 6.84
CA GLY A 76 4.07 -3.19 5.49
C GLY A 76 3.65 -2.19 4.45
N VAL A 77 3.38 -2.73 3.27
CA VAL A 77 2.92 -2.01 2.10
C VAL A 77 1.59 -2.60 1.67
N VAL A 78 0.61 -1.73 1.51
CA VAL A 78 -0.66 -2.08 0.85
C VAL A 78 -0.50 -1.84 -0.64
N PHE A 79 -0.80 -2.84 -1.46
CA PHE A 79 -0.65 -2.80 -2.90
C PHE A 79 -1.83 -3.47 -3.62
N PRO A 80 -2.10 -3.06 -4.87
CA PRO A 80 -3.24 -3.55 -5.62
C PRO A 80 -2.97 -4.98 -6.10
N VAL A 81 -4.00 -5.82 -6.08
CA VAL A 81 -3.98 -7.14 -6.74
C VAL A 81 -5.12 -7.23 -7.74
N GLY A 82 -4.82 -7.77 -8.92
CA GLY A 82 -5.79 -7.85 -10.01
C GLY A 82 -6.13 -6.47 -10.60
N GLU A 83 -7.42 -6.14 -10.63
CA GLU A 83 -7.95 -4.91 -11.27
C GLU A 83 -8.26 -3.79 -10.27
N VAL A 84 -8.17 -4.04 -8.96
CA VAL A 84 -8.53 -3.04 -7.93
C VAL A 84 -7.35 -2.10 -7.73
N ALA A 85 -7.49 -0.83 -8.11
CA ALA A 85 -6.50 0.19 -7.85
C ALA A 85 -6.62 0.70 -6.40
N ILE A 86 -5.48 0.90 -5.73
CA ILE A 86 -5.46 1.58 -4.43
C ILE A 86 -5.72 3.06 -4.65
N THR A 87 -6.85 3.54 -4.16
CA THR A 87 -7.21 4.96 -4.18
C THR A 87 -7.05 5.58 -2.79
N GLU A 88 -7.11 6.90 -2.74
CA GLU A 88 -7.01 7.64 -1.48
C GLU A 88 -8.16 7.28 -0.53
N GLU A 89 -9.34 6.98 -1.08
CA GLU A 89 -10.50 6.53 -0.30
C GLU A 89 -10.26 5.17 0.35
N ILE A 90 -9.59 4.24 -0.34
CA ILE A 90 -9.23 2.93 0.24
C ILE A 90 -8.20 3.13 1.34
N ARG A 91 -7.15 3.91 1.07
CA ARG A 91 -6.14 4.27 2.09
C ARG A 91 -6.79 4.84 3.34
N ALA A 92 -7.64 5.85 3.19
CA ALA A 92 -8.32 6.51 4.31
C ALA A 92 -9.22 5.54 5.10
N LYS A 93 -9.94 4.64 4.41
CA LYS A 93 -10.76 3.60 5.06
C LYS A 93 -9.93 2.65 5.90
N LEU A 94 -8.81 2.15 5.37
CA LEU A 94 -7.93 1.22 6.07
C LEU A 94 -7.28 1.86 7.30
N VAL A 95 -6.83 3.10 7.17
CA VAL A 95 -6.27 3.87 8.29
C VAL A 95 -7.34 4.09 9.36
N ALA A 96 -8.54 4.51 8.97
CA ALA A 96 -9.64 4.71 9.90
C ALA A 96 -10.05 3.41 10.60
N TRP A 97 -10.00 2.27 9.90
CA TRP A 97 -10.29 0.96 10.49
C TRP A 97 -9.30 0.64 11.61
N LEU A 98 -8.00 0.82 11.39
CA LEU A 98 -6.98 0.60 12.42
C LEU A 98 -7.09 1.61 13.57
N GLN A 99 -7.39 2.88 13.28
CA GLN A 99 -7.54 3.91 14.32
C GLN A 99 -8.78 3.72 15.20
N ALA A 100 -9.82 3.05 14.69
CA ALA A 100 -11.03 2.76 15.46
C ALA A 100 -10.86 1.62 16.47
N ARG A 101 -9.77 0.85 16.38
CA ARG A 101 -9.49 -0.31 17.21
C ARG A 101 -8.81 0.11 18.51
N SER A 102 -9.37 -0.32 19.64
CA SER A 102 -8.76 -0.05 20.95
C SER A 102 -7.43 -0.78 21.16
N GLU A 103 -7.18 -1.83 20.38
CA GLU A 103 -5.94 -2.59 20.40
C GLU A 103 -4.78 -1.84 19.74
N VAL A 104 -5.06 -0.80 18.95
CA VAL A 104 -4.06 -0.04 18.20
C VAL A 104 -3.78 1.28 18.90
N SER A 105 -2.50 1.50 19.22
CA SER A 105 -2.03 2.72 19.90
C SER A 105 -1.69 3.85 18.93
N ASN A 106 -1.16 3.51 17.75
CA ASN A 106 -0.76 4.48 16.73
C ASN A 106 -0.88 3.86 15.33
N VAL A 107 -1.18 4.70 14.33
CA VAL A 107 -1.24 4.31 12.92
C VAL A 107 -0.59 5.40 12.08
N GLU A 108 0.43 5.03 11.34
CA GLU A 108 1.14 5.88 10.39
C GLU A 108 0.95 5.31 8.98
N ALA A 109 0.39 6.13 8.08
CA ALA A 109 0.24 5.76 6.68
C ALA A 109 0.90 6.81 5.79
N GLY A 110 1.83 6.38 4.95
CA GLY A 110 2.45 7.21 3.93
C GLY A 110 1.47 7.61 2.82
N GLU A 111 1.90 8.50 1.93
CA GLU A 111 1.14 8.86 0.73
C GLU A 111 1.10 7.72 -0.29
N LEU A 112 0.20 7.81 -1.27
CA LEU A 112 0.19 6.90 -2.41
C LEU A 112 1.42 7.15 -3.29
N ILE A 113 2.27 6.13 -3.38
CA ILE A 113 3.49 6.13 -4.18
C ILE A 113 3.40 5.13 -5.32
N ASP A 114 4.14 5.39 -6.39
CA ASP A 114 4.38 4.41 -7.45
C ASP A 114 5.32 3.34 -6.92
N LEU A 115 4.81 2.11 -6.74
CA LEU A 115 5.58 1.01 -6.14
C LEU A 115 6.75 0.54 -7.02
N TRP A 116 6.71 0.87 -8.31
CA TRP A 116 7.74 0.47 -9.28
C TRP A 116 8.76 1.56 -9.54
N HIS A 117 8.34 2.81 -9.43
CA HIS A 117 9.16 3.98 -9.70
C HIS A 117 9.03 4.98 -8.56
N THR A 118 9.60 4.63 -7.40
CA THR A 118 9.82 5.57 -6.31
C THR A 118 10.81 6.63 -6.78
N VAL A 119 10.34 7.88 -6.85
CA VAL A 119 11.11 9.04 -7.32
C VAL A 119 11.73 9.76 -6.13
#